data_AF-A0A2V5KZZ5-F1
#
_entry.id   AF-A0A2V5KZZ5-F1
#
_cell.length_a   1.000
_cell.length_b   1.000
_cell.length_c   1.000
_cell.angle_alpha   90.00
_cell.angle_beta   90.00
_cell.angle_gamma   90.00
#
_symmetry.space_group_name_H-M   'P 1'
#
loop_
_entity.id
_entity.type
_entity.pdbx_description
1 polymer ?
#
loop_
_entity_poly.entity_id
_entity_poly.type
_entity_poly.pdbx_seq_one_letter_code
_entity_poly.pdbx_strand_id
1 'polypeptide(L)'
;MQRILEKVMKDSVVRGRLLKFLYEHREEGSIPFGRLEQAVPPPGGISRRDWLRAVAQLSEYGLIDWTSLEDKSGMGQLSGFAKINDFGVQAVEGGIAPPIRISESPRTIVPKKRRAPVATSTSQQRKITQALEKVIAAIDQADLSKKEKNEAKSSLRKLLSSKAAAKVLGAGAQSLSTKYFTG
;
A
#
# COMPACT_ATOMS: atom_id res chain seq x y z
N MET A 1 22.19 -34.20 -20.14
CA MET A 1 22.08 -32.74 -19.90
C MET A 1 20.62 -32.39 -19.62
N GLN A 2 20.20 -32.42 -18.36
CA GLN A 2 18.87 -31.94 -17.96
C GLN A 2 18.97 -30.42 -17.75
N ARG A 3 18.29 -29.65 -18.62
CA ARG A 3 18.04 -28.22 -18.37
C ARG A 3 17.15 -28.13 -17.14
N ILE A 4 17.72 -27.80 -15.99
CA ILE A 4 16.94 -27.33 -14.84
C ILE A 4 16.40 -25.96 -15.25
N LEU A 5 15.20 -25.94 -15.83
CA LEU A 5 14.40 -24.72 -15.91
C LEU A 5 14.16 -24.30 -14.45
N GLU A 6 14.97 -23.36 -13.96
CA GLU A 6 14.69 -22.68 -12.70
C GLU A 6 13.25 -22.19 -12.78
N LYS A 7 12.40 -22.81 -11.96
CA LYS A 7 10.97 -22.53 -11.93
C LYS A 7 10.80 -21.09 -11.47
N VAL A 8 10.59 -20.17 -12.43
CA VAL A 8 10.36 -18.75 -12.15
C VAL A 8 9.21 -18.63 -11.16
N MET A 9 9.51 -18.05 -10.00
CA MET A 9 8.54 -17.87 -8.94
C MET A 9 7.53 -16.82 -9.35
N LYS A 10 6.24 -17.05 -9.07
CA LYS A 10 5.19 -16.08 -9.37
C LYS A 10 5.39 -14.82 -8.55
N ASP A 11 5.18 -13.65 -9.15
CA ASP A 11 5.31 -12.35 -8.48
C ASP A 11 4.48 -12.25 -7.18
N SER A 12 3.28 -12.86 -7.15
CA SER A 12 2.44 -12.86 -5.94
C SER A 12 3.06 -13.65 -4.79
N VAL A 13 3.84 -14.68 -5.10
CA VAL A 13 4.57 -15.47 -4.10
C VAL A 13 5.80 -14.69 -3.62
N VAL A 14 6.51 -14.00 -4.52
CA VAL A 14 7.64 -13.14 -4.14
C VAL A 14 7.19 -12.03 -3.20
N ARG A 15 6.10 -11.33 -3.52
CA ARG A 15 5.49 -10.32 -2.64
C ARG A 15 5.07 -10.90 -1.27
N GLY A 16 4.50 -12.10 -1.25
CA GLY A 16 4.09 -12.75 -0.01
C GLY A 16 5.26 -13.10 0.88
N ARG A 17 6.33 -13.64 0.29
CA ARG A 17 7.57 -13.92 1.01
C ARG A 17 8.22 -12.65 1.56
N LEU A 18 8.26 -11.57 0.77
CA LEU A 18 8.79 -10.28 1.22
C LEU A 18 7.97 -9.68 2.36
N LEU A 19 6.64 -9.66 2.23
CA LEU A 19 5.77 -9.09 3.25
C LEU A 19 5.83 -9.89 4.55
N LYS A 20 5.87 -11.23 4.46
CA LYS A 20 6.07 -12.11 5.62
C LYS A 20 7.43 -11.89 6.29
N PHE A 21 8.50 -11.78 5.50
CA PHE A 21 9.83 -11.47 6.02
C PHE A 21 9.84 -10.17 6.83
N LEU A 22 9.26 -9.09 6.28
CA LEU A 22 9.17 -7.81 7.00
C LEU A 22 8.26 -7.87 8.22
N TYR A 23 7.20 -8.70 8.19
CA TYR A 23 6.35 -8.95 9.36
C TYR A 23 7.12 -9.65 10.49
N GLU A 24 7.95 -10.64 10.16
CA GLU A 24 8.77 -11.36 11.15
C GLU A 24 9.84 -10.46 11.79
N HIS A 25 10.37 -9.49 11.04
CA HIS A 25 11.42 -8.55 11.51
C HIS A 25 10.86 -7.17 11.91
N ARG A 26 9.55 -7.05 12.14
CA ARG A 26 8.89 -5.76 12.39
C ARG A 26 9.39 -5.02 13.63
N GLU A 27 9.90 -5.75 14.61
CA GLU A 27 10.46 -5.22 15.86
C GLU A 27 11.90 -4.71 15.68
N GLU A 28 12.58 -5.10 14.61
CA GLU A 28 13.96 -4.70 14.31
C GLU A 28 14.06 -3.33 13.64
N GLY A 29 12.92 -2.74 13.29
CA GLY A 29 12.85 -1.43 12.63
C GLY A 29 12.95 -1.51 11.11
N SER A 30 13.66 -0.55 10.51
CA SER A 30 13.72 -0.40 9.05
C SER A 30 14.82 -1.28 8.46
N ILE A 31 14.44 -2.18 7.56
CA ILE A 31 15.34 -3.21 7.00
C ILE A 31 15.95 -2.73 5.68
N PRO A 32 17.27 -2.84 5.48
CA PRO A 32 17.96 -2.40 4.27
C PRO A 32 17.73 -3.33 3.06
N PHE A 33 17.50 -2.73 1.89
CA PHE A 33 17.40 -3.40 0.59
C PHE A 33 18.24 -2.67 -0.46
N GLY A 34 18.55 -3.39 -1.54
CA GLY A 34 19.29 -2.83 -2.67
C GLY A 34 20.78 -3.09 -2.56
N ARG A 35 21.61 -2.07 -2.75
CA ARG A 35 23.09 -2.18 -2.78
C ARG A 35 23.76 -1.78 -1.47
N LEU A 36 22.98 -1.59 -0.40
CA LEU A 36 23.54 -1.32 0.92
C LEU A 36 24.39 -2.51 1.36
N GLU A 37 25.47 -2.24 2.11
CA GLU A 37 26.39 -3.28 2.60
C GLU A 37 25.65 -4.36 3.42
N GLN A 38 24.63 -3.94 4.17
CA GLN A 38 23.79 -4.82 4.99
C GLN A 38 22.48 -5.21 4.29
N ALA A 39 22.33 -4.96 2.99
CA ALA A 39 21.07 -5.23 2.29
C ALA A 39 20.71 -6.70 2.33
N VAL A 40 19.45 -6.97 2.69
CA VAL A 40 18.94 -8.35 2.76
C VAL A 40 18.92 -8.97 1.36
N PRO A 41 19.64 -10.08 1.12
CA PRO A 41 19.66 -10.74 -0.17
C PRO A 41 18.32 -11.42 -0.44
N PRO A 42 17.96 -11.63 -1.72
CA PRO A 42 16.77 -12.40 -2.05
C PRO A 42 16.92 -13.85 -1.55
N PRO A 43 15.86 -14.45 -0.98
CA PRO A 43 15.84 -15.88 -0.69
C PRO A 43 16.06 -16.74 -1.94
N GLY A 44 16.54 -17.97 -1.76
CA GLY A 44 16.80 -18.90 -2.86
C GLY A 44 15.64 -19.04 -3.85
N GLY A 45 15.96 -18.99 -5.15
CA GLY A 45 14.99 -19.08 -6.25
C GLY A 45 14.25 -17.77 -6.55
N ILE A 46 14.62 -16.64 -5.93
CA ILE A 46 14.13 -15.29 -6.27
C ILE A 46 15.27 -14.48 -6.85
N SER A 47 15.07 -13.85 -8.00
CA SER A 47 16.08 -12.94 -8.56
C SER A 47 16.12 -11.64 -7.76
N ARG A 48 17.30 -11.00 -7.68
CA ARG A 48 17.45 -9.68 -7.03
C ARG A 48 16.49 -8.64 -7.63
N ARG A 49 16.25 -8.71 -8.94
CA ARG A 49 15.32 -7.81 -9.64
C ARG A 49 13.89 -8.02 -9.14
N ASP A 50 13.43 -9.25 -9.04
CA ASP A 50 12.04 -9.54 -8.63
C ASP A 50 11.82 -9.22 -7.14
N TRP A 51 12.87 -9.38 -6.33
CA TRP A 51 12.89 -8.99 -4.93
C TRP A 51 12.70 -7.47 -4.74
N LEU A 52 13.51 -6.67 -5.44
CA LEU A 52 13.39 -5.21 -5.40
C LEU A 52 12.11 -4.71 -6.07
N ARG A 53 11.63 -5.39 -7.10
CA ARG A 53 10.32 -5.10 -7.70
C ARG A 53 9.18 -5.34 -6.72
N ALA A 54 9.27 -6.39 -5.90
CA ALA A 54 8.28 -6.65 -4.86
C ALA A 54 8.29 -5.55 -3.78
N VAL A 55 9.47 -5.02 -3.40
CA VAL A 55 9.58 -3.85 -2.51
C VAL A 55 8.84 -2.65 -3.10
N ALA A 56 9.13 -2.30 -4.35
CA ALA A 56 8.48 -1.18 -5.03
C ALA A 56 6.95 -1.34 -5.08
N GLN A 57 6.46 -2.55 -5.41
CA GLN A 57 5.03 -2.83 -5.45
C GLN A 57 4.39 -2.81 -4.06
N LEU A 58 4.99 -3.39 -3.04
CA LEU A 58 4.41 -3.34 -1.69
C LEU A 58 4.33 -1.89 -1.18
N SER A 59 5.32 -1.06 -1.52
CA SER A 59 5.33 0.37 -1.20
C SER A 59 4.26 1.15 -1.97
N GLU A 60 4.18 0.95 -3.29
CA GLU A 60 3.17 1.59 -4.17
C GLU A 60 1.74 1.34 -3.65
N TYR A 61 1.50 0.16 -3.09
CA TYR A 61 0.21 -0.24 -2.56
C TYR A 61 0.08 -0.07 -1.03
N GLY A 62 1.03 0.63 -0.41
CA GLY A 62 0.98 1.08 0.99
C GLY A 62 1.06 -0.03 2.03
N LEU A 63 1.52 -1.23 1.67
CA LEU A 63 1.70 -2.35 2.61
C LEU A 63 3.00 -2.24 3.42
N ILE A 64 3.94 -1.42 2.93
CA ILE A 64 5.21 -1.12 3.61
C ILE A 64 5.49 0.37 3.46
N ASP A 65 6.25 0.90 4.40
CA ASP A 65 6.87 2.21 4.28
C ASP A 65 8.25 2.03 3.63
N TRP A 66 8.55 2.86 2.62
CA TRP A 66 9.82 2.82 1.90
C TRP A 66 10.53 4.15 2.01
N THR A 67 11.79 4.12 2.43
CA THR A 67 12.69 5.28 2.42
C THR A 67 13.79 5.02 1.39
N SER A 68 13.70 5.71 0.25
CA SER A 68 14.71 5.60 -0.80
C SER A 68 16.02 6.22 -0.34
N LEU A 69 17.14 5.54 -0.60
CA LEU A 69 18.46 6.13 -0.55
C LEU A 69 18.81 6.52 -1.99
N GLU A 70 18.97 7.82 -2.26
CA GLU A 70 19.36 8.27 -3.60
C GLU A 70 20.72 7.67 -3.98
N ASP A 71 20.74 6.96 -5.10
CA ASP A 71 21.98 6.58 -5.75
C ASP A 71 22.54 7.83 -6.44
N LYS A 72 23.70 8.32 -5.94
CA LYS A 72 24.46 9.43 -6.54
C LYS A 72 24.85 9.19 -8.00
N SER A 73 24.69 7.95 -8.51
CA SER A 73 25.03 7.55 -9.88
C SER A 73 23.91 7.81 -10.90
N GLY A 74 22.70 8.22 -10.48
CA GLY A 74 21.59 8.52 -11.40
C GLY A 74 21.03 7.32 -12.17
N MET A 75 21.49 6.10 -11.88
CA MET A 75 21.13 4.87 -12.60
C MET A 75 19.78 4.28 -12.17
N GLY A 76 18.99 4.98 -11.36
CA GLY A 76 17.63 4.58 -10.98
C GLY A 76 17.55 3.26 -10.20
N GLN A 77 18.61 2.88 -9.49
CA GLN A 77 18.62 1.62 -8.74
C GLN A 77 17.97 1.78 -7.37
N LEU A 78 16.91 0.99 -7.13
CA LEU A 78 16.23 0.89 -5.83
C LEU A 78 17.21 0.39 -4.75
N SER A 79 17.66 1.31 -3.91
CA SER A 79 18.30 1.05 -2.61
C SER A 79 17.63 1.91 -1.55
N GLY A 80 17.57 1.41 -0.33
CA GLY A 80 16.84 2.08 0.73
C GLY A 80 16.39 1.13 1.82
N PHE A 81 15.47 1.61 2.65
CA PHE A 81 14.99 0.88 3.80
C PHE A 81 13.49 0.65 3.71
N ALA A 82 13.05 -0.55 4.06
CA ALA A 82 11.65 -0.94 4.10
C ALA A 82 11.24 -1.30 5.52
N LYS A 83 10.05 -0.90 5.92
CA LYS A 83 9.40 -1.33 7.17
C LYS A 83 7.97 -1.73 6.89
N ILE A 84 7.49 -2.83 7.47
CA ILE A 84 6.06 -3.15 7.41
C ILE A 84 5.28 -2.13 8.24
N ASN A 85 4.18 -1.63 7.70
CA ASN A 85 3.28 -0.73 8.43
C ASN A 85 2.02 -1.49 8.89
N ASP A 86 1.14 -0.81 9.64
CA ASP A 86 -0.08 -1.41 10.17
C ASP A 86 -0.98 -2.04 9.09
N PHE A 87 -0.96 -1.49 7.87
CA PHE A 87 -1.73 -2.07 6.79
C PHE A 87 -1.13 -3.39 6.31
N GLY A 88 0.20 -3.46 6.16
CA GLY A 88 0.91 -4.69 5.87
C GLY A 88 0.70 -5.76 6.94
N VAL A 89 0.76 -5.38 8.22
CA VAL A 89 0.52 -6.28 9.37
C VAL A 89 -0.88 -6.90 9.28
N GLN A 90 -1.92 -6.07 9.13
CA GLN A 90 -3.31 -6.55 8.98
C GLN A 90 -3.52 -7.42 7.74
N ALA A 91 -2.74 -7.21 6.67
CA ALA A 91 -2.80 -8.02 5.47
C ALA A 91 -2.20 -9.42 5.66
N VAL A 92 -1.17 -9.55 6.51
CA VAL A 92 -0.57 -10.85 6.88
C VAL A 92 -1.46 -11.60 7.86
N GLU A 93 -1.98 -10.91 8.90
CA GLU A 93 -2.83 -11.52 9.93
C GLU A 93 -4.24 -11.89 9.43
N GLY A 94 -4.58 -11.57 8.18
CA GLY A 94 -5.88 -11.86 7.58
C GLY A 94 -7.01 -10.93 8.02
N GLY A 95 -6.70 -9.88 8.77
CA GLY A 95 -7.66 -8.84 9.17
C GLY A 95 -8.18 -8.01 7.99
N ILE A 96 -7.36 -7.84 6.94
CA ILE A 96 -7.74 -7.12 5.72
C ILE A 96 -7.18 -7.80 4.47
N ALA A 97 -7.97 -7.89 3.40
CA ALA A 97 -7.47 -8.37 2.10
C ALA A 97 -6.50 -7.35 1.45
N PRO A 98 -5.29 -7.75 1.02
CA PRO A 98 -4.35 -6.84 0.38
C PRO A 98 -4.89 -6.37 -0.99
N PRO A 99 -4.56 -5.13 -1.40
CA PRO A 99 -5.04 -4.52 -2.65
C PRO A 99 -4.36 -5.13 -3.89
N ILE A 100 -3.27 -5.87 -3.68
CA ILE A 100 -2.58 -6.65 -4.70
C ILE A 100 -2.59 -8.12 -4.33
N ARG A 101 -2.48 -8.98 -5.35
CA ARG A 101 -2.42 -10.43 -5.14
C ARG A 101 -1.12 -10.79 -4.42
N ILE A 102 -1.26 -11.38 -3.24
CA ILE A 102 -0.17 -11.92 -2.42
C ILE A 102 -0.47 -13.40 -2.18
N SER A 103 0.56 -14.25 -2.12
CA SER A 103 0.41 -15.68 -1.91
C SER A 103 1.52 -16.19 -1.01
N GLU A 104 1.18 -16.96 0.02
CA GLU A 104 2.17 -17.43 0.98
C GLU A 104 2.96 -18.68 0.52
N SER A 105 2.57 -19.34 -0.58
CA SER A 105 3.30 -20.50 -1.12
C SER A 105 2.93 -20.89 -2.56
N PRO A 106 3.81 -21.57 -3.31
CA PRO A 106 3.48 -22.22 -4.58
C PRO A 106 2.90 -23.64 -4.36
N ARG A 107 1.55 -23.75 -4.35
CA ARG A 107 0.68 -24.94 -4.18
C ARG A 107 0.56 -25.40 -2.72
N THR A 108 -0.64 -25.41 -2.11
CA THR A 108 -1.68 -26.43 -2.33
C THR A 108 -3.02 -25.84 -2.80
N ILE A 109 -3.66 -26.55 -3.73
CA ILE A 109 -4.98 -26.24 -4.30
C ILE A 109 -6.05 -26.50 -3.24
N VAL A 110 -6.79 -25.45 -2.84
CA VAL A 110 -8.17 -25.59 -2.38
C VAL A 110 -8.98 -24.47 -3.06
N PRO A 111 -9.94 -24.79 -3.94
CA PRO A 111 -10.73 -23.77 -4.62
C PRO A 111 -11.84 -23.28 -3.68
N LYS A 112 -11.55 -22.31 -2.81
CA LYS A 112 -12.64 -21.60 -2.13
C LYS A 112 -13.21 -20.56 -3.12
N LYS A 113 -14.35 -20.92 -3.72
CA LYS A 113 -15.20 -20.11 -4.61
C LYS A 113 -15.02 -18.60 -4.35
N ARG A 114 -14.34 -17.91 -5.25
CA ARG A 114 -14.46 -16.45 -5.37
C ARG A 114 -15.83 -16.18 -5.98
N ARG A 115 -16.82 -15.86 -5.14
CA ARG A 115 -17.90 -14.97 -5.59
C ARG A 115 -17.24 -13.69 -6.09
N ALA A 116 -17.68 -13.22 -7.25
CA ALA A 116 -17.21 -11.99 -7.86
C ALA A 116 -17.18 -10.86 -6.81
N PRO A 117 -16.09 -10.08 -6.69
CA PRO A 117 -16.12 -8.94 -5.81
C PRO A 117 -17.03 -7.90 -6.45
N VAL A 118 -18.25 -7.83 -5.92
CA VAL A 118 -19.05 -6.60 -5.90
C VAL A 118 -18.14 -5.52 -5.33
N ALA A 119 -18.13 -4.35 -5.98
CA ALA A 119 -17.22 -3.23 -5.74
C ALA A 119 -17.18 -2.79 -4.26
N THR A 120 -16.38 -3.45 -3.45
CA THR A 120 -16.04 -3.02 -2.10
C THR A 120 -14.86 -2.06 -2.19
N SER A 121 -15.06 -0.82 -1.71
CA SER A 121 -14.00 0.16 -1.50
C SER A 121 -12.77 -0.50 -0.87
N THR A 122 -11.59 -0.26 -1.44
CA THR A 122 -10.34 -0.84 -0.92
C THR A 122 -10.12 -0.34 0.51
N SER A 123 -9.42 -1.11 1.34
CA SER A 123 -9.09 -0.69 2.71
C SER A 123 -8.30 0.63 2.75
N GLN A 124 -7.45 0.88 1.75
CA GLN A 124 -6.76 2.15 1.57
C GLN A 124 -7.75 3.29 1.29
N GLN A 125 -8.73 3.09 0.39
CA GLN A 125 -9.80 4.06 0.16
C GLN A 125 -10.52 4.40 1.47
N ARG A 126 -10.86 3.40 2.30
CA ARG A 126 -11.50 3.64 3.60
C ARG A 126 -10.62 4.43 4.56
N LYS A 127 -9.33 4.09 4.68
CA LYS A 127 -8.38 4.82 5.56
C LYS A 127 -8.23 6.28 5.13
N ILE A 128 -8.08 6.53 3.83
CA ILE A 128 -7.99 7.91 3.31
C ILE A 128 -9.32 8.64 3.50
N THR A 129 -10.46 7.99 3.28
CA THR A 129 -11.79 8.57 3.56
C THR A 129 -11.94 8.95 5.04
N GLN A 130 -11.56 8.07 5.97
CA GLN A 130 -11.60 8.35 7.41
C GLN A 130 -10.65 9.49 7.83
N ALA A 131 -9.44 9.53 7.26
CA ALA A 131 -8.50 10.62 7.52
C ALA A 131 -9.07 11.97 7.04
N LEU A 132 -9.66 11.99 5.84
CA LEU A 132 -10.26 13.19 5.29
C LEU A 132 -11.50 13.64 6.08
N GLU A 133 -12.28 12.70 6.59
CA GLU A 133 -13.39 12.98 7.51
C GLU A 133 -12.92 13.67 8.80
N LYS A 134 -11.81 13.21 9.40
CA LYS A 134 -11.20 13.86 10.57
C LYS A 134 -10.72 15.28 10.27
N VAL A 135 -10.15 15.52 9.08
CA VAL A 135 -9.75 16.87 8.65
C VAL A 135 -10.97 17.80 8.55
N ILE A 136 -12.07 17.34 7.95
CA ILE A 136 -13.31 18.12 7.86
C ILE A 136 -13.83 18.48 9.26
N ALA A 137 -13.86 17.50 10.18
CA ALA A 137 -14.28 17.72 11.56
C ALA A 137 -13.36 18.70 12.32
N ALA A 138 -12.05 18.62 12.11
CA ALA A 138 -11.09 19.54 12.72
C ALA A 138 -11.27 20.99 12.23
N ILE A 139 -11.55 21.19 10.94
CA ILE A 139 -11.88 22.51 10.39
C ILE A 139 -13.15 23.08 11.05
N ASP A 140 -14.15 22.23 11.30
CA ASP A 140 -15.37 22.65 12.00
C ASP A 140 -15.12 23.09 13.44
N GLN A 141 -14.21 22.41 14.13
CA GLN A 141 -13.87 22.69 15.52
C GLN A 141 -12.82 23.80 15.70
N ALA A 142 -12.08 24.16 14.65
CA ALA A 142 -11.04 25.18 14.73
C ALA A 142 -11.59 26.55 15.16
N ASP A 143 -10.83 27.32 15.91
CA ASP A 143 -11.19 28.69 16.29
C ASP A 143 -10.88 29.67 15.15
N LEU A 144 -11.71 29.60 14.10
CA LEU A 144 -11.61 30.39 12.88
C LEU A 144 -12.93 31.09 12.59
N SER A 145 -12.87 32.19 11.82
CA SER A 145 -14.09 32.86 11.39
C SER A 145 -14.93 31.94 10.49
N LYS A 146 -16.25 32.18 10.46
CA LYS A 146 -17.18 31.43 9.60
C LYS A 146 -16.79 31.51 8.12
N LYS A 147 -16.22 32.64 7.70
CA LYS A 147 -15.74 32.85 6.33
C LYS A 147 -14.57 31.92 5.99
N GLU A 148 -13.56 31.85 6.85
CA GLU A 148 -12.39 30.99 6.65
C GLU A 148 -12.75 29.50 6.65
N LYS A 149 -13.64 29.08 7.57
CA LYS A 149 -14.17 27.71 7.57
C LYS A 149 -14.89 27.37 6.25
N ASN A 150 -15.69 28.29 5.73
CA ASN A 150 -16.40 28.10 4.47
C ASN A 150 -15.47 28.03 3.26
N GLU A 151 -14.40 28.83 3.22
CA GLU A 151 -13.39 28.80 2.16
C GLU A 151 -12.62 27.46 2.15
N ALA A 152 -12.20 26.98 3.32
CA ALA A 152 -11.55 25.69 3.48
C ALA A 152 -12.48 24.54 3.02
N LYS A 153 -13.75 24.57 3.46
CA LYS A 153 -14.79 23.61 3.06
C LYS A 153 -15.07 23.63 1.56
N SER A 154 -15.13 24.81 0.94
CA SER A 154 -15.31 24.96 -0.50
C SER A 154 -14.17 24.31 -1.30
N SER A 155 -12.93 24.49 -0.82
CA SER A 155 -11.75 23.87 -1.43
C SER A 155 -11.78 22.34 -1.32
N LEU A 156 -12.17 21.81 -0.16
CA LEU A 156 -12.36 20.37 0.04
C LEU A 156 -13.48 19.81 -0.83
N ARG A 157 -14.60 20.51 -0.97
CA ARG A 157 -15.71 20.12 -1.86
C ARG A 157 -15.24 20.02 -3.32
N LYS A 158 -14.45 21.00 -3.79
CA LYS A 158 -13.87 20.98 -5.15
C LYS A 158 -12.93 19.78 -5.34
N LEU A 159 -12.08 19.50 -4.34
CA LEU A 159 -11.19 18.34 -4.35
C LEU A 159 -11.99 17.03 -4.44
N LEU A 160 -13.01 16.86 -3.58
CA LEU A 160 -13.86 15.67 -3.54
C LEU A 160 -14.65 15.44 -4.83
N SER A 161 -15.01 16.52 -5.53
CA SER A 161 -15.72 16.47 -6.81
C SER A 161 -14.81 16.20 -8.00
N SER A 162 -13.49 16.10 -7.80
CA SER A 162 -12.54 15.90 -8.88
C SER A 162 -12.46 14.44 -9.35
N LYS A 163 -12.06 14.25 -10.61
CA LYS A 163 -11.78 12.93 -11.18
C LYS A 163 -10.65 12.20 -10.43
N ALA A 164 -9.70 12.95 -9.87
CA ALA A 164 -8.63 12.39 -9.05
C ALA A 164 -9.18 11.79 -7.75
N ALA A 165 -10.06 12.50 -7.06
CA ALA A 165 -10.72 11.99 -5.86
C ALA A 165 -11.57 10.75 -6.14
N ALA A 166 -12.31 10.71 -7.25
CA ALA A 166 -13.06 9.51 -7.64
C ALA A 166 -12.14 8.29 -7.85
N LYS A 167 -10.94 8.50 -8.41
CA LYS A 167 -9.95 7.43 -8.62
C LYS A 167 -9.29 6.97 -7.31
N VAL A 168 -8.98 7.90 -6.41
CA VAL A 168 -8.26 7.62 -5.16
C VAL A 168 -9.17 7.14 -4.03
N LEU A 169 -10.39 7.66 -3.94
CA LEU A 169 -11.34 7.40 -2.84
C LEU A 169 -12.52 6.49 -3.24
N GLY A 170 -12.74 6.30 -4.55
CA GLY A 170 -13.91 5.56 -5.04
C GLY A 170 -15.21 6.16 -4.53
N ALA A 171 -16.12 5.30 -4.04
CA ALA A 171 -17.39 5.72 -3.45
C ALA A 171 -17.24 6.61 -2.19
N GLY A 172 -16.06 6.60 -1.54
CA GLY A 172 -15.78 7.42 -0.37
C GLY A 172 -15.79 8.93 -0.67
N ALA A 173 -15.40 9.34 -1.89
CA ALA A 173 -15.47 10.73 -2.30
C ALA A 173 -16.93 11.25 -2.29
N GLN A 174 -17.83 10.46 -2.89
CA GLN A 174 -19.25 10.80 -2.94
C GLN A 174 -19.88 10.78 -1.54
N SER A 175 -19.55 9.79 -0.72
CA SER A 175 -20.07 9.69 0.66
C SER A 175 -19.71 10.91 1.51
N LEU A 176 -18.45 11.37 1.45
CA LEU A 176 -18.03 12.59 2.16
C LEU A 176 -18.70 13.85 1.59
N SER A 177 -18.81 13.93 0.26
CA SER A 177 -19.50 15.03 -0.41
C SER A 177 -20.94 15.18 0.08
N THR A 178 -21.68 14.06 0.13
CA THR A 178 -23.08 14.04 0.59
C THR A 178 -23.19 14.26 2.11
N LYS A 179 -22.27 13.72 2.91
CA LYS A 179 -22.37 13.87 4.36
C LYS A 179 -22.12 15.29 4.86
N TYR A 180 -21.23 16.03 4.20
CA TYR A 180 -20.72 17.32 4.71
C TYR A 180 -21.00 18.53 3.82
N PHE A 181 -21.38 18.32 2.55
CA PHE A 181 -21.47 19.41 1.57
C PHE A 181 -22.73 19.41 0.71
N THR A 182 -23.63 18.43 0.83
CA THR A 182 -25.00 18.57 0.32
C THR A 182 -25.87 19.20 1.39
N GLY A 183 -25.92 20.52 1.30
CA GLY A 183 -26.87 21.45 1.90
C GLY A 183 -26.97 22.63 0.95
#